data_AF-A0A0D6PLA6-F1
#
_entry.id   AF-A0A0D6PLA6-F1
#
_cell.length_a   1.000
_cell.length_b   1.000
_cell.length_c   1.000
_cell.angle_alpha   90.00
_cell.angle_beta   90.00
_cell.angle_gamma   90.00
#
_symmetry.space_group_name_H-M   'P 1'
#
loop_
_entity.id
_entity.type
_entity.pdbx_description
1 polymer ?
#
loop_
_entity_poly.entity_id
_entity_poly.type
_entity_poly.pdbx_seq_one_letter_code
_entity_poly.pdbx_strand_id
1 'polypeptide(L)'
;MPAVIVSPYVSVGQIIRPDGLIPFDHTSIFRTLQDVFGLHNGPLTPRTASAPSLVDYLSDVPVNPGPVSISVTPPIPGNDELANAAQLPPNGLQAALGKAASRLPTSGADPATHIKRLQQAISALPEHKTAGDAGSDAAIHMRAFLGR
;
A
#
# COMPACT_ATOMS: atom_id res chain seq x y z
N MET A 1 17.05 -24.35 6.69
CA MET A 1 15.87 -23.51 6.97
C MET A 1 14.66 -24.21 6.37
N PRO A 2 13.57 -24.45 7.13
CA PRO A 2 12.31 -24.88 6.52
C PRO A 2 11.73 -23.74 5.68
N ALA A 3 11.18 -24.06 4.51
CA ALA A 3 10.51 -23.11 3.63
C ALA A 3 9.12 -23.66 3.28
N VAL A 4 8.11 -22.79 3.29
CA VAL A 4 6.74 -23.10 2.88
C VAL A 4 6.42 -22.24 1.68
N ILE A 5 5.98 -22.88 0.59
CA ILE A 5 5.51 -22.18 -0.61
C ILE A 5 3.99 -22.15 -0.57
N VAL A 6 3.43 -20.94 -0.59
CA VAL A 6 1.99 -20.72 -0.67
C VAL A 6 1.72 -20.01 -1.99
N SER A 7 1.14 -20.73 -2.94
CA SER A 7 0.86 -20.24 -4.29
C SER A 7 -0.35 -20.97 -4.86
N PRO A 8 -1.19 -20.30 -5.68
CA PRO A 8 -2.24 -20.97 -6.41
C PRO A 8 -1.76 -22.05 -7.38
N TYR A 9 -0.48 -22.01 -7.75
CA TYR A 9 0.15 -22.87 -8.74
C TYR A 9 0.92 -24.04 -8.10
N VAL A 10 0.72 -24.31 -6.82
CA VAL A 10 1.36 -25.43 -6.11
C VAL A 10 0.27 -26.31 -5.50
N SER A 11 0.46 -27.62 -5.58
CA SER A 11 -0.51 -28.57 -5.02
C SER A 11 -0.48 -28.55 -3.49
N VAL A 12 -1.66 -28.65 -2.87
CA VAL A 12 -1.76 -28.66 -1.40
C VAL A 12 -1.00 -29.86 -0.83
N GLY A 13 -0.15 -29.62 0.16
CA GLY A 13 0.65 -30.67 0.82
C GLY A 13 1.81 -31.21 -0.03
N GLN A 14 2.10 -30.61 -1.19
CA GLN A 14 3.21 -31.02 -2.03
C GLN A 14 4.54 -30.83 -1.31
N ILE A 15 5.33 -31.90 -1.25
CA ILE A 15 6.71 -31.87 -0.75
C ILE A 15 7.61 -31.67 -1.97
N ILE A 16 8.18 -30.47 -2.10
CA ILE A 16 9.06 -30.10 -3.21
C ILE A 16 10.50 -30.44 -2.85
N ARG A 17 11.20 -31.16 -3.73
CA ARG A 17 12.62 -31.52 -3.62
C ARG A 17 13.27 -31.29 -4.98
N PRO A 18 14.50 -30.74 -5.05
CA PRO A 18 15.18 -30.55 -6.31
C PRO A 18 15.58 -31.92 -6.88
N ASP A 19 15.48 -32.09 -8.19
CA ASP A 19 15.81 -33.35 -8.86
C ASP A 19 17.34 -33.62 -8.87
N GLY A 20 18.14 -32.57 -8.69
CA GLY A 20 19.60 -32.63 -8.68
C GLY A 20 20.23 -32.71 -7.29
N LEU A 21 21.57 -32.75 -7.28
CA LEU A 21 22.38 -32.78 -6.04
C LEU A 21 22.42 -31.44 -5.29
N ILE A 22 22.02 -30.35 -5.95
CA ILE A 22 22.05 -29.01 -5.36
C ILE A 22 20.72 -28.79 -4.63
N PRO A 23 20.74 -28.58 -3.30
CA PRO A 23 19.53 -28.34 -2.53
C PRO A 23 18.94 -26.96 -2.85
N PHE A 24 17.65 -26.77 -2.56
CA PHE A 24 17.08 -25.42 -2.51
C PHE A 24 17.72 -24.61 -1.40
N ASP A 25 18.01 -23.34 -1.69
CA ASP A 25 18.47 -22.36 -0.70
C ASP A 25 17.87 -20.97 -0.97
N HIS A 26 18.36 -19.94 -0.28
CA HIS A 26 17.85 -18.58 -0.45
C HIS A 26 18.06 -18.06 -1.89
N THR A 27 19.07 -18.55 -2.60
CA THR A 27 19.34 -18.18 -3.99
C THR A 27 18.39 -18.84 -4.99
N SER A 28 17.73 -19.93 -4.62
CA SER A 28 16.65 -20.54 -5.41
C SER A 28 15.45 -19.61 -5.59
N ILE A 29 15.15 -18.74 -4.61
CA ILE A 29 14.09 -17.72 -4.75
C ILE A 29 14.45 -16.74 -5.87
N PHE A 30 15.70 -16.24 -5.87
CA PHE A 30 16.17 -15.35 -6.93
C PHE A 30 16.16 -16.04 -8.30
N ARG A 31 16.64 -17.28 -8.38
CA ARG A 31 16.60 -18.05 -9.63
C ARG A 31 15.16 -18.20 -10.15
N THR A 32 14.22 -18.55 -9.26
CA THR A 32 12.80 -18.67 -9.59
C THR A 32 12.24 -17.35 -10.15
N LEU A 33 12.54 -16.21 -9.52
CA LEU A 33 12.10 -14.90 -10.03
C LEU A 33 12.69 -14.57 -11.41
N GLN A 34 13.95 -14.94 -11.65
CA GLN A 34 14.57 -14.75 -12.96
C GLN A 34 13.84 -15.54 -14.04
N ASP A 35 13.51 -16.79 -13.75
CA ASP A 35 12.83 -17.68 -14.69
C ASP A 35 11.36 -17.24 -14.93
N VAL A 36 10.61 -16.87 -13.88
CA VAL A 36 9.20 -16.42 -13.99
C VAL A 36 9.07 -15.11 -14.79
N PHE A 37 9.97 -14.15 -14.57
CA PHE A 37 9.87 -12.81 -15.18
C PHE A 37 10.79 -12.61 -16.40
N GLY A 38 11.47 -13.66 -16.86
CA GLY A 38 12.38 -13.58 -18.00
C GLY A 38 13.58 -12.64 -17.77
N LEU A 39 14.09 -12.54 -16.55
CA LEU A 39 15.19 -11.64 -16.17
C LEU A 39 16.55 -12.26 -16.53
N HIS A 40 16.83 -12.36 -17.82
CA HIS A 40 17.97 -13.11 -18.36
C HIS A 40 19.28 -12.32 -18.47
N ASN A 41 19.45 -11.21 -17.74
CA ASN A 41 20.69 -10.41 -17.72
C ASN A 41 21.86 -11.11 -17.00
N GLY A 42 21.79 -12.43 -16.84
CA GLY A 42 22.74 -13.25 -16.11
C GLY A 42 22.38 -13.43 -14.64
N PRO A 43 22.96 -14.44 -13.98
CA PRO A 43 22.82 -14.64 -12.55
C PRO A 43 23.54 -13.51 -11.79
N LEU A 44 22.95 -13.04 -10.68
CA LEU A 44 23.56 -11.97 -9.86
C LEU A 44 24.93 -12.36 -9.29
N THR A 45 25.11 -13.65 -9.02
CA THR A 45 26.35 -14.24 -8.51
C THR A 45 26.52 -15.66 -9.04
N PRO A 46 27.73 -16.24 -9.03
CA PRO A 46 27.93 -17.66 -9.37
C PRO A 46 27.06 -18.62 -8.54
N ARG A 47 26.75 -18.25 -7.29
CA ARG A 47 25.86 -19.03 -6.42
C ARG A 47 24.43 -19.06 -6.94
N THR A 48 23.91 -17.90 -7.37
CA THR A 48 22.59 -17.82 -8.02
C THR A 48 22.57 -18.60 -9.34
N ALA A 49 23.71 -18.68 -10.04
CA ALA A 49 23.84 -19.43 -11.29
C ALA A 49 23.65 -20.94 -11.10
N SER A 50 24.12 -21.48 -9.97
CA SER A 50 24.04 -22.90 -9.65
C SER A 50 22.76 -23.30 -8.91
N ALA A 51 21.94 -22.33 -8.49
CA ALA A 51 20.76 -22.61 -7.67
C ALA A 51 19.65 -23.25 -8.51
N PRO A 52 18.98 -24.30 -8.00
CA PRO A 52 17.79 -24.85 -8.67
C PRO A 52 16.63 -23.84 -8.61
N SER A 53 15.77 -23.88 -9.62
CA SER A 53 14.55 -23.08 -9.73
C SER A 53 13.34 -23.84 -9.17
N LEU A 54 12.35 -23.11 -8.66
CA LEU A 54 11.07 -23.69 -8.25
C LEU A 54 10.04 -23.73 -9.39
N VAL A 55 10.33 -23.12 -10.54
CA VAL A 55 9.37 -22.99 -11.66
C VAL A 55 8.87 -24.34 -12.15
N ASP A 56 9.72 -25.36 -12.22
CA ASP A 56 9.36 -26.70 -12.67
C ASP A 56 8.34 -27.40 -11.73
N TYR A 57 8.13 -26.86 -10.52
CA TYR A 57 7.17 -27.37 -9.55
C TYR A 57 5.89 -26.53 -9.50
N LEU A 58 5.79 -25.46 -10.32
CA LEU A 58 4.60 -24.67 -10.49
C LEU A 58 3.76 -25.24 -11.64
N SER A 59 2.44 -25.31 -11.46
CA SER A 59 1.52 -25.66 -12.54
C SER A 59 1.30 -24.47 -13.49
N ASP A 60 0.95 -24.75 -14.75
CA ASP A 60 0.62 -23.69 -15.73
C ASP A 60 -0.70 -22.97 -15.40
N VAL A 61 -1.63 -23.69 -14.76
CA VAL A 61 -2.93 -23.18 -14.33
C VAL A 61 -3.04 -23.20 -12.81
N PRO A 62 -3.78 -22.27 -12.18
CA PRO A 62 -4.01 -22.32 -10.74
C PRO A 62 -4.73 -23.61 -10.35
N VAL A 63 -4.10 -24.44 -9.51
CA VAL A 63 -4.69 -25.67 -8.94
C VAL A 63 -5.41 -25.40 -7.61
N ASN A 64 -5.08 -24.29 -6.95
CA ASN A 64 -5.73 -23.83 -5.73
C ASN A 64 -5.88 -22.30 -5.77
N PRO A 65 -6.94 -21.73 -6.34
CA PRO A 65 -7.10 -20.27 -6.46
C PRO A 65 -7.19 -19.54 -5.11
N GLY A 66 -7.24 -20.28 -4.00
CA GLY A 66 -7.51 -19.73 -2.68
C GLY A 66 -8.97 -19.27 -2.55
N PRO A 67 -9.35 -18.71 -1.39
CA PRO A 67 -10.68 -18.16 -1.20
C PRO A 67 -10.85 -16.86 -2.00
N VAL A 68 -12.05 -16.67 -2.59
CA VAL A 68 -12.41 -15.43 -3.34
C VAL A 68 -12.29 -14.19 -2.45
N SER A 69 -12.50 -14.34 -1.15
CA SER A 69 -12.34 -13.27 -0.16
C SER A 69 -11.92 -13.87 1.17
N ILE A 70 -11.12 -13.12 1.94
CA ILE A 70 -10.82 -13.41 3.33
C ILE A 70 -11.59 -12.39 4.17
N SER A 71 -12.47 -12.86 5.05
CA SER A 71 -13.12 -12.00 6.05
C SER A 71 -12.08 -11.63 7.10
N VAL A 72 -11.50 -10.43 6.97
CA VAL A 72 -10.61 -9.87 7.98
C VAL A 72 -11.41 -8.88 8.80
N THR A 73 -11.44 -9.06 10.12
CA THR A 73 -11.94 -8.02 11.02
C THR A 73 -10.93 -6.87 11.01
N PRO A 74 -11.26 -5.68 10.53
CA PRO A 74 -10.34 -4.56 10.58
C PRO A 74 -9.97 -4.27 12.03
N PRO A 75 -8.70 -3.98 12.35
CA PRO A 75 -8.35 -3.53 13.69
C PRO A 75 -9.14 -2.25 13.98
N ILE A 76 -9.90 -2.25 15.07
CA ILE A 76 -10.56 -1.04 15.58
C ILE A 76 -9.54 -0.37 16.50
N PRO A 77 -9.02 0.83 16.16
CA PRO A 77 -8.05 1.50 17.01
C PRO A 77 -8.65 1.80 18.39
N GLY A 78 -7.85 1.64 19.44
CA GLY A 78 -8.27 2.04 20.78
C GLY A 78 -8.40 3.56 20.92
N ASN A 79 -9.19 4.05 21.88
CA ASN A 79 -9.32 5.50 22.12
C ASN A 79 -7.97 6.17 22.40
N ASP A 80 -7.10 5.51 23.17
CA ASP A 80 -5.75 6.03 23.48
C ASP A 80 -4.85 6.03 22.24
N GLU A 81 -4.99 5.04 21.36
CA GLU A 81 -4.26 4.97 20.10
C GLU A 81 -4.67 6.12 19.17
N LEU A 82 -5.97 6.40 19.06
CA LEU A 82 -6.48 7.54 18.30
C LEU A 82 -6.02 8.88 18.89
N ALA A 83 -6.06 9.01 20.22
CA ALA A 83 -5.59 10.22 20.90
C ALA A 83 -4.11 10.47 20.63
N ASN A 84 -3.27 9.42 20.69
CA ASN A 84 -1.85 9.51 20.37
C ASN A 84 -1.61 9.85 18.88
N ALA A 85 -2.32 9.18 17.97
CA ALA A 85 -2.22 9.45 16.54
C ALA A 85 -2.61 10.89 16.19
N ALA A 86 -3.61 11.46 16.89
CA ALA A 86 -4.03 12.84 16.69
C ALA A 86 -2.94 13.86 17.04
N GLN A 87 -1.99 13.52 17.92
CA GLN A 87 -0.89 14.41 18.32
C GLN A 87 0.33 14.34 17.37
N LEU A 88 0.39 13.34 16.49
CA LEU A 88 1.48 13.21 15.52
C LEU A 88 1.33 14.24 14.38
N PRO A 89 2.43 14.63 13.71
CA PRO A 89 2.36 15.45 12.51
C PRO A 89 1.46 14.82 11.43
N PRO A 90 0.69 15.62 10.68
CA PRO A 90 -0.16 15.09 9.63
C PRO A 90 0.68 14.43 8.53
N ASN A 91 0.25 13.27 8.07
CA ASN A 91 0.85 12.66 6.88
C ASN A 91 0.51 13.47 5.61
N GLY A 92 1.15 13.14 4.48
CA GLY A 92 0.98 13.88 3.23
C GLY A 92 -0.47 13.98 2.75
N LEU A 93 -1.26 12.91 2.94
CA LEU A 93 -2.68 12.89 2.57
C LEU A 93 -3.51 13.78 3.51
N GLN A 94 -3.32 13.67 4.82
CA GLN A 94 -4.02 14.48 5.82
C GLN A 94 -3.75 15.98 5.63
N ALA A 95 -2.49 16.34 5.39
CA ALA A 95 -2.10 17.72 5.08
C ALA A 95 -2.74 18.20 3.76
N ALA A 96 -2.74 17.38 2.71
CA ALA A 96 -3.35 17.74 1.43
C ALA A 96 -4.86 17.96 1.55
N LEU A 97 -5.56 17.10 2.29
CA LEU A 97 -7.00 17.23 2.55
C LEU A 97 -7.33 18.48 3.36
N GLY A 98 -6.54 18.79 4.41
CA GLY A 98 -6.71 20.04 5.16
C GLY A 98 -6.51 21.28 4.28
N LYS A 99 -5.47 21.27 3.45
CA LYS A 99 -5.20 22.35 2.49
C LYS A 99 -6.34 22.51 1.47
N ALA A 100 -6.87 21.40 0.94
CA ALA A 100 -8.00 21.42 0.02
C ALA A 100 -9.28 21.96 0.71
N ALA A 101 -9.55 21.53 1.95
CA ALA A 101 -10.69 22.00 2.73
C ALA A 101 -10.64 23.52 2.94
N SER A 102 -9.47 24.10 3.23
CA SER A 102 -9.29 25.56 3.39
C SER A 102 -9.64 26.39 2.14
N ARG A 103 -9.76 25.76 0.97
CA ARG A 103 -10.14 26.39 -0.30
C ARG A 103 -11.60 26.16 -0.69
N LEU A 104 -12.37 25.45 0.12
CA LEU A 104 -13.79 25.28 -0.14
C LEU A 104 -14.52 26.63 0.00
N PRO A 105 -15.53 26.90 -0.85
CA PRO A 105 -16.43 28.01 -0.64
C PRO A 105 -17.30 27.74 0.60
N THR A 106 -17.95 28.78 1.13
CA THR A 106 -19.05 28.59 2.08
C THR A 106 -20.34 28.26 1.33
N SER A 107 -21.31 27.66 2.04
CA SER A 107 -22.63 27.38 1.49
C SER A 107 -23.27 28.62 0.88
N GLY A 108 -23.87 28.46 -0.30
CA GLY A 108 -24.51 29.55 -1.05
C GLY A 108 -23.56 30.52 -1.76
N ALA A 109 -22.23 30.33 -1.69
CA ALA A 109 -21.30 31.17 -2.44
C ALA A 109 -21.38 30.90 -3.96
N ASP A 110 -21.29 31.95 -4.76
CA ASP A 110 -21.23 31.85 -6.22
C ASP A 110 -19.91 31.19 -6.69
N PRO A 111 -19.96 30.07 -7.45
CA PRO A 111 -18.77 29.37 -7.89
C PRO A 111 -17.84 30.22 -8.77
N ALA A 112 -18.40 31.06 -9.65
CA ALA A 112 -17.59 31.86 -10.57
C ALA A 112 -16.76 32.92 -9.83
N THR A 113 -17.37 33.57 -8.83
CA THR A 113 -16.70 34.53 -7.95
C THR A 113 -15.65 33.84 -7.06
N HIS A 114 -15.97 32.65 -6.54
CA HIS A 114 -15.02 31.87 -5.74
C HIS A 114 -13.77 31.45 -6.52
N ILE A 115 -13.93 31.00 -7.77
CA ILE A 115 -12.79 30.63 -8.63
C ILE A 115 -11.89 31.84 -8.89
N LYS A 116 -12.47 33.01 -9.20
CA LYS A 116 -11.69 34.25 -9.37
C LYS A 116 -10.89 34.60 -8.11
N ARG A 117 -11.51 34.44 -6.93
CA ARG A 117 -10.83 34.63 -5.64
C ARG A 117 -9.64 33.69 -5.49
N LEU A 118 -9.79 32.41 -5.83
CA LEU A 118 -8.71 31.42 -5.71
C LEU A 118 -7.53 31.74 -6.64
N GLN A 119 -7.80 32.18 -7.87
CA GLN A 119 -6.76 32.57 -8.83
C GLN A 119 -5.96 33.80 -8.39
N GLN A 120 -6.58 34.69 -7.61
CA GLN A 120 -5.97 35.91 -7.12
C GLN A 120 -5.33 35.75 -5.74
N ALA A 121 -5.63 34.67 -5.02
CA ALA A 121 -5.19 34.49 -3.64
C ALA A 121 -3.74 33.99 -3.54
N ILE A 122 -2.83 34.86 -3.09
CA ILE A 122 -1.45 34.52 -2.66
C ILE A 122 -1.43 34.14 -1.15
N SER A 123 -2.53 33.61 -0.62
CA SER A 123 -2.59 33.24 0.80
C SER A 123 -1.80 31.96 1.04
N ALA A 124 -0.89 32.00 2.03
CA ALA A 124 -0.21 30.82 2.54
C ALA A 124 -1.25 29.76 2.94
N LEU A 125 -0.98 28.51 2.56
CA LEU A 125 -1.82 27.39 2.97
C LEU A 125 -1.60 27.12 4.46
N PRO A 126 -2.63 26.71 5.21
CA PRO A 126 -2.48 26.39 6.61
C PRO A 126 -1.51 25.21 6.77
N GLU A 127 -0.64 25.34 7.77
CA GLU A 127 0.26 24.28 8.22
C GLU A 127 -0.12 23.90 9.64
N HIS A 128 -0.42 22.62 9.82
CA HIS A 128 -0.84 22.07 11.10
C HIS A 128 0.28 21.24 11.70
N LYS A 129 0.55 21.44 12.99
CA LYS A 129 1.57 20.67 13.71
C LYS A 129 1.13 19.26 14.04
N THR A 130 -0.18 19.05 14.16
CA THR A 130 -0.78 17.76 14.53
C THR A 130 -1.88 17.34 13.55
N ALA A 131 -2.10 16.04 13.42
CA ALA A 131 -3.17 15.47 12.61
C ALA A 131 -4.56 15.83 13.16
N GLY A 132 -4.68 15.97 14.48
CA GLY A 132 -5.91 16.41 15.15
C GLY A 132 -6.29 17.85 14.80
N ASP A 133 -5.32 18.76 14.75
CA ASP A 133 -5.54 20.15 14.33
C ASP A 133 -5.93 20.21 12.84
N ALA A 134 -5.22 19.48 11.99
CA ALA A 134 -5.52 19.39 10.55
C ALA A 134 -6.95 18.87 10.30
N GLY A 135 -7.34 17.82 11.03
CA GLY A 135 -8.68 17.25 10.93
C GLY A 135 -9.78 18.19 11.43
N SER A 136 -9.53 18.89 12.54
CA SER A 136 -10.48 19.84 13.12
C SER A 136 -10.70 21.05 12.21
N ASP A 137 -9.63 21.61 11.67
CA ASP A 137 -9.68 22.73 10.72
C ASP A 137 -10.39 22.33 9.42
N ALA A 138 -10.06 21.16 8.86
CA ALA A 138 -10.76 20.63 7.70
C ALA A 138 -12.26 20.46 7.96
N ALA A 139 -12.64 19.97 9.15
CA ALA A 139 -14.03 19.80 9.54
C ALA A 139 -14.79 21.14 9.63
N ILE A 140 -14.14 22.21 10.10
CA ILE A 140 -14.73 23.56 10.14
C ILE A 140 -15.04 24.05 8.73
N HIS A 141 -14.08 23.94 7.81
CA HIS A 141 -14.28 24.36 6.42
C HIS A 141 -15.35 23.53 5.71
N MET A 142 -15.38 22.22 5.96
CA MET A 142 -16.41 21.32 5.43
C MET A 142 -17.80 21.68 5.94
N ARG A 143 -17.95 22.00 7.22
CA ARG A 143 -19.22 22.47 7.81
C ARG A 143 -19.69 23.76 7.17
N ALA A 144 -18.80 24.74 7.02
CA ALA A 144 -19.10 26.00 6.35
C ALA A 144 -19.53 25.80 4.90
N PHE A 145 -18.87 24.89 4.16
CA PHE A 145 -19.24 24.52 2.80
C PHE A 145 -20.62 23.85 2.71
N LEU A 146 -20.93 22.95 3.65
CA LEU A 146 -22.19 22.22 3.70
C LEU A 146 -23.35 23.03 4.33
N GLY A 147 -23.07 24.18 4.95
CA GLY A 147 -24.05 25.02 5.63
C GLY A 147 -24.61 24.39 6.91
N ARG A 148 -23.76 23.70 7.68
CA ARG A 148 -24.11 22.98 8.91
C ARG A 148 -23.24 23.40 10.08
#